data_AF-A0AAN0LY24-F1
#
_entry.id   AF-A0AAN0LY24-F1
#
_cell.length_a   1.000
_cell.length_b   1.000
_cell.length_c   1.000
_cell.angle_alpha   90.00
_cell.angle_beta   90.00
_cell.angle_gamma   90.00
#
_symmetry.space_group_name_H-M   'P 1'
#
loop_
_entity.id
_entity.type
_entity.pdbx_description
1 polymer ?
#
loop_
_entity_poly.entity_id
_entity_poly.type
_entity_poly.pdbx_seq_one_letter_code
_entity_poly.pdbx_strand_id
1 'polypeptide(L)'
;MTSNRHQPDTKKKYKKYKELNNKDIVRIFDHWNSKKIRVHRTMDDKLSNQIQIQIDELGSEQIIMAIDTYDAIIKSKEYYFDYKWSLIDFLKRGISKFTDEEVAKSNYRSGTNGLDRKEKYA
;
A
#
# COMPACT_ATOMS: atom_id res chain seq x y z
N MET A 1 -33.37 9.18 39.76
CA MET A 1 -31.90 9.05 39.62
C MET A 1 -31.54 9.03 38.13
N THR A 2 -31.46 10.19 37.48
CA THR A 2 -30.98 10.28 36.09
C THR A 2 -29.49 10.63 36.14
N SER A 3 -28.66 9.63 35.86
CA SER A 3 -27.20 9.75 35.81
C SER A 3 -26.81 10.69 34.67
N ASN A 4 -26.36 11.90 35.05
CA ASN A 4 -25.82 12.89 34.15
C ASN A 4 -24.39 12.46 33.76
N ARG A 5 -24.26 11.62 32.74
CA ARG A 5 -22.95 11.28 32.16
C ARG A 5 -22.46 12.47 31.34
N HIS A 6 -21.57 13.26 31.94
CA HIS A 6 -20.67 14.16 31.23
C HIS A 6 -19.98 13.39 30.10
N GLN A 7 -20.34 13.67 28.85
CA GLN A 7 -19.54 13.27 27.70
C GLN A 7 -18.31 14.18 27.64
N PRO A 8 -17.07 13.66 27.68
CA PRO A 8 -15.90 14.50 27.50
C PRO A 8 -15.88 15.04 26.06
N ASP A 9 -15.42 16.27 25.93
CA ASP A 9 -15.41 17.09 24.71
C ASP A 9 -14.60 16.44 23.57
N THR A 10 -15.25 15.56 22.78
CA THR A 10 -14.62 14.74 21.73
C THR A 10 -14.29 15.51 20.46
N LYS A 11 -14.95 16.66 20.21
CA LYS A 11 -14.86 17.39 18.93
C LYS A 11 -13.47 17.90 18.60
N LYS A 12 -12.69 18.31 19.61
CA LYS A 12 -11.34 18.89 19.43
C LYS A 12 -10.29 17.83 19.09
N LYS A 13 -10.45 16.59 19.59
CA LYS A 13 -9.56 15.46 19.30
C LYS A 13 -9.79 14.91 17.89
N TYR A 14 -11.05 14.70 17.50
CA TYR A 14 -11.43 14.17 16.18
C TYR A 14 -10.97 15.05 15.01
N LYS A 15 -11.05 16.38 15.14
CA LYS A 15 -10.60 17.30 14.08
C LYS A 15 -9.09 17.22 13.83
N LYS A 16 -8.28 17.10 14.90
CA LYS A 16 -6.81 16.97 14.81
C LYS A 16 -6.37 15.66 14.14
N TYR A 17 -6.99 14.53 14.46
CA TYR A 17 -6.70 13.24 13.79
C TYR A 17 -7.13 13.25 12.32
N LYS A 18 -8.28 13.87 12.00
CA LYS A 18 -8.76 14.01 10.62
C LYS A 18 -7.82 14.88 9.75
N GLU A 19 -7.24 15.93 10.33
CA GLU A 19 -6.27 16.80 9.63
C GLU A 19 -4.89 16.15 9.47
N LEU A 20 -4.41 15.39 10.48
CA LEU A 20 -3.16 14.62 10.40
C LEU A 20 -3.23 13.52 9.33
N ASN A 21 -4.34 12.77 9.28
CA ASN A 21 -4.52 11.72 8.30
C ASN A 21 -4.61 12.24 6.86
N ASN A 22 -5.07 13.49 6.66
CA ASN A 22 -5.15 14.08 5.32
C ASN A 22 -3.77 14.27 4.70
N LYS A 23 -2.74 14.62 5.49
CA LYS A 23 -1.37 14.76 4.98
C LYS A 23 -0.79 13.42 4.53
N ASP A 24 -1.01 12.36 5.31
CA ASP A 24 -0.52 11.02 4.96
C ASP A 24 -1.26 10.44 3.76
N ILE A 25 -2.57 10.68 3.66
CA ILE A 25 -3.37 10.31 2.48
C ILE A 25 -2.80 10.97 1.22
N VAL A 26 -2.57 12.29 1.26
CA VAL A 26 -1.98 13.04 0.13
C VAL A 26 -0.58 12.54 -0.17
N ARG A 27 0.26 12.33 0.85
CA ARG A 27 1.63 11.81 0.68
C ARG A 27 1.64 10.45 -0.02
N ILE A 28 0.78 9.52 0.37
CA ILE A 28 0.69 8.19 -0.26
C ILE A 28 0.23 8.30 -1.71
N PHE A 29 -0.79 9.14 -1.98
CA PHE A 29 -1.29 9.37 -3.33
C PHE A 29 -0.22 9.96 -4.25
N ASP A 30 0.48 11.00 -3.79
CA ASP A 30 1.54 11.66 -4.54
C ASP A 30 2.74 10.71 -4.74
N HIS A 31 3.10 9.94 -3.71
CA HIS A 31 4.16 8.94 -3.81
C HIS A 31 3.84 7.90 -4.88
N TRP A 32 2.63 7.34 -4.89
CA TRP A 32 2.18 6.42 -5.93
C TRP A 32 2.27 7.04 -7.33
N ASN A 33 1.77 8.27 -7.49
CA ASN A 33 1.81 8.98 -8.76
C ASN A 33 3.25 9.24 -9.25
N SER A 34 4.17 9.51 -8.32
CA SER A 34 5.60 9.68 -8.64
C SER A 34 6.23 8.43 -9.27
N LYS A 35 5.73 7.23 -8.94
CA LYS A 35 6.21 5.96 -9.50
C LYS A 35 5.80 5.75 -10.95
N LYS A 36 4.77 6.47 -11.43
CA LYS A 36 4.28 6.42 -12.82
C LYS A 36 3.86 5.02 -13.27
N ILE A 37 3.38 4.18 -12.36
CA ILE A 37 2.87 2.81 -12.64
C ILE A 37 1.51 2.90 -13.34
N ARG A 38 0.56 3.52 -12.65
CA ARG A 38 -0.73 4.00 -13.18
C ARG A 38 -1.05 5.32 -12.48
N VAL A 39 -0.95 6.43 -13.19
CA VAL A 39 -1.15 7.78 -12.64
C VAL A 39 -2.63 8.07 -12.46
N HIS A 40 -3.02 8.53 -11.28
CA HIS A 40 -4.36 9.00 -10.95
C HIS A 40 -4.40 10.52 -11.00
N ARG A 41 -5.35 11.09 -11.77
CA ARG A 41 -5.48 12.55 -11.92
C ARG A 41 -6.10 13.23 -10.71
N THR A 42 -7.00 12.51 -10.04
CA THR A 42 -7.78 13.02 -8.92
C THR A 42 -7.88 11.95 -7.85
N MET A 43 -7.99 12.38 -6.60
CA MET A 43 -8.29 11.52 -5.48
C MET A 43 -9.79 11.61 -5.21
N ASP A 44 -10.53 10.52 -5.45
CA ASP A 44 -11.94 10.45 -5.09
C ASP A 44 -12.12 9.95 -3.64
N ASP A 45 -13.35 10.08 -3.12
CA ASP A 45 -13.67 9.66 -1.75
C ASP A 45 -13.45 8.16 -1.52
N LYS A 46 -13.60 7.34 -2.56
CA LYS A 46 -13.42 5.90 -2.46
C LYS A 46 -11.93 5.57 -2.25
N LEU A 47 -11.06 6.24 -2.97
CA LEU A 47 -9.61 6.08 -2.88
C LEU A 47 -9.08 6.64 -1.55
N SER A 48 -9.51 7.84 -1.16
CA SER A 48 -9.07 8.44 0.11
C SER A 48 -9.49 7.61 1.32
N ASN A 49 -10.73 7.10 1.32
CA ASN A 49 -11.19 6.17 2.35
C ASN A 49 -10.39 4.86 2.36
N GLN A 50 -10.04 4.32 1.19
CA GLN A 50 -9.22 3.10 1.13
C GLN A 50 -7.80 3.34 1.66
N ILE A 51 -7.20 4.49 1.36
CA ILE A 51 -5.88 4.86 1.90
C ILE A 51 -5.97 4.99 3.42
N GLN A 52 -7.02 5.65 3.93
CA GLN A 52 -7.26 5.78 5.37
C GLN A 52 -7.34 4.42 6.07
N ILE A 53 -8.12 3.48 5.53
CA ILE A 53 -8.24 2.12 6.09
C ILE A 53 -6.86 1.46 6.20
N GLN A 54 -6.04 1.57 5.16
CA GLN A 54 -4.70 0.98 5.18
C GLN A 54 -3.74 1.70 6.12
N ILE A 55 -3.85 3.03 6.27
CA ILE A 55 -3.08 3.77 7.27
C ILE A 55 -3.41 3.26 8.68
N ASP A 56 -4.69 3.03 8.97
CA ASP A 56 -5.14 2.54 10.27
C ASP A 56 -4.65 1.10 10.55
N GLU A 57 -4.48 0.28 9.51
CA GLU A 57 -4.02 -1.12 9.61
C GLU A 57 -2.49 -1.27 9.64
N LEU A 58 -1.77 -0.52 8.80
CA LEU A 58 -0.33 -0.73 8.54
C LEU A 58 0.55 0.48 8.93
N GLY A 59 -0.04 1.67 8.99
CA GLY A 59 0.70 2.93 9.09
C GLY A 59 1.19 3.44 7.72
N SER A 60 1.37 4.76 7.62
CA SER A 60 1.71 5.42 6.36
C SER A 60 3.09 5.04 5.82
N GLU A 61 4.12 4.96 6.66
CA GLU A 61 5.47 4.59 6.23
C GLU A 61 5.54 3.16 5.67
N GLN A 62 4.81 2.22 6.26
CA GLN A 62 4.75 0.84 5.77
C GLN A 62 4.10 0.73 4.39
N ILE A 63 3.09 1.57 4.12
CA ILE A 63 2.45 1.66 2.80
C ILE A 63 3.44 2.24 1.78
N ILE A 64 4.18 3.29 2.13
CA ILE A 64 5.19 3.90 1.27
C ILE A 64 6.26 2.86 0.88
N MET A 65 6.78 2.12 1.86
CA MET A 65 7.73 1.03 1.62
C MET A 65 7.15 -0.06 0.72
N ALA A 66 5.90 -0.47 0.94
CA ALA A 66 5.26 -1.47 0.10
C ALA A 66 5.10 -1.00 -1.36
N ILE A 67 4.81 0.29 -1.57
CA ILE A 67 4.76 0.92 -2.90
C ILE A 67 6.16 0.90 -3.55
N ASP A 68 7.21 1.20 -2.80
CA ASP A 68 8.59 1.19 -3.29
C ASP A 68 9.05 -0.21 -3.70
N THR A 69 8.79 -1.22 -2.86
CA THR A 69 9.06 -2.63 -3.17
C THR A 69 8.33 -3.07 -4.43
N TYR A 70 7.03 -2.74 -4.54
CA TYR A 70 6.23 -3.04 -5.72
C TYR A 70 6.80 -2.39 -6.98
N ASP A 71 7.14 -1.09 -6.93
CA ASP A 71 7.73 -0.36 -8.05
C ASP A 71 9.07 -0.97 -8.51
N ALA A 72 9.93 -1.31 -7.56
CA ALA A 72 11.22 -1.94 -7.84
C ALA A 72 11.06 -3.29 -8.54
N ILE A 73 10.08 -4.10 -8.11
CA ILE A 73 9.81 -5.42 -8.69
C ILE A 73 9.30 -5.29 -10.12
N ILE A 74 8.28 -4.47 -10.37
CA ILE A 74 7.65 -4.41 -11.70
C ILE A 74 8.51 -3.73 -12.76
N LYS A 75 9.47 -2.88 -12.36
CA LYS A 75 10.37 -2.16 -13.29
C LYS A 75 11.65 -2.91 -13.58
N SER A 76 12.02 -3.87 -12.73
CA SER A 76 13.25 -4.63 -12.89
C SER A 76 13.03 -5.88 -13.74
N LYS A 77 13.99 -6.18 -14.63
CA LYS A 77 14.02 -7.41 -15.42
C LYS A 77 14.36 -8.65 -14.59
N GLU A 78 14.77 -8.46 -13.34
CA GLU A 78 15.15 -9.54 -12.43
C GLU A 78 13.95 -10.27 -11.83
N TYR A 79 12.73 -9.77 -12.04
CA TYR A 79 11.50 -10.34 -11.50
C TYR A 79 10.53 -10.68 -12.63
N TYR A 80 9.75 -11.74 -12.44
CA TYR A 80 8.80 -12.19 -13.47
C TYR A 80 7.46 -11.45 -13.38
N PHE A 81 7.25 -10.68 -12.31
CA PHE A 81 6.00 -10.02 -12.00
C PHE A 81 5.93 -8.64 -12.63
N ASP A 82 5.02 -8.47 -13.60
CA ASP A 82 4.86 -7.25 -14.38
C ASP A 82 3.44 -6.65 -14.28
N TYR A 83 2.59 -7.20 -13.42
CA TYR A 83 1.19 -6.79 -13.33
C TYR A 83 1.05 -5.39 -12.72
N LYS A 84 0.42 -4.48 -13.48
CA LYS A 84 0.22 -3.07 -13.10
C LYS A 84 -1.15 -2.83 -12.46
N TRP A 85 -1.20 -2.82 -11.13
CA TRP A 85 -2.38 -2.44 -10.36
C TRP A 85 -2.68 -0.94 -10.47
N SER A 86 -3.94 -0.58 -10.23
CA SER A 86 -4.31 0.77 -9.79
C SER A 86 -3.97 0.94 -8.30
N LEU A 87 -3.92 2.16 -7.78
CA LEU A 87 -3.63 2.37 -6.35
C LEU A 87 -4.69 1.69 -5.47
N ILE A 88 -5.97 1.80 -5.83
CA ILE A 88 -7.05 1.17 -5.07
C ILE A 88 -6.97 -0.37 -5.09
N ASP A 89 -6.61 -0.97 -6.22
CA ASP A 89 -6.48 -2.43 -6.31
C ASP A 89 -5.24 -2.93 -5.56
N PHE A 90 -4.13 -2.18 -5.64
CA PHE A 90 -2.94 -2.44 -4.86
C PHE A 90 -3.27 -2.42 -3.36
N LEU A 91 -3.91 -1.37 -2.87
CA LEU A 91 -4.28 -1.25 -1.45
C LEU A 91 -5.25 -2.35 -0.99
N LYS A 92 -6.14 -2.83 -1.86
CA LYS A 92 -7.14 -3.86 -1.48
C LYS A 92 -6.64 -5.28 -1.57
N ARG A 93 -5.77 -5.59 -2.53
CA ARG A 93 -5.45 -6.97 -2.93
C ARG A 93 -3.96 -7.24 -2.98
N GLY A 94 -3.17 -6.19 -3.15
CA GLY A 94 -1.75 -6.29 -3.46
C GLY A 94 -0.84 -6.05 -2.29
N ILE A 95 -1.14 -5.05 -1.47
CA ILE A 95 -0.22 -4.46 -0.50
C ILE A 95 0.44 -5.48 0.43
N SER A 96 -0.33 -6.46 0.93
CA SER A 96 0.18 -7.51 1.83
C SER A 96 1.28 -8.39 1.24
N LYS A 97 1.44 -8.40 -0.10
CA LYS A 97 2.51 -9.13 -0.79
C LYS A 97 3.83 -8.36 -0.84
N PHE A 98 3.83 -7.07 -0.51
CA PHE A 98 4.96 -6.15 -0.69
C PHE A 98 5.37 -5.43 0.61
N THR A 99 4.70 -5.71 1.73
CA THR A 99 5.05 -5.12 3.04
C THR A 99 6.39 -5.61 3.57
N ASP A 100 6.81 -6.83 3.22
CA ASP A 100 8.14 -7.35 3.50
C ASP A 100 8.94 -7.37 2.19
N GLU A 101 9.97 -6.51 2.12
CA GLU A 101 10.76 -6.31 0.91
C GLU A 101 11.54 -7.57 0.50
N GLU A 102 12.18 -8.24 1.46
CA GLU A 102 13.02 -9.41 1.20
C GLU A 102 12.16 -10.59 0.72
N VAL A 103 11.06 -10.83 1.43
CA VAL A 103 10.09 -11.88 1.07
C VAL A 103 9.47 -11.59 -0.30
N ALA A 104 9.07 -10.35 -0.57
CA ALA A 104 8.50 -9.96 -1.87
C ALA A 104 9.50 -10.19 -3.01
N LYS A 105 10.74 -9.69 -2.86
CA LYS A 105 11.79 -9.86 -3.87
C LYS A 105 12.12 -11.33 -4.11
N SER A 106 12.21 -12.13 -3.05
CA SER A 106 12.42 -13.58 -3.16
C SER A 106 11.29 -14.27 -3.92
N ASN A 107 10.04 -13.98 -3.56
CA ASN A 107 8.85 -14.58 -4.18
C ASN A 107 8.75 -14.29 -5.68
N TYR A 108 9.17 -13.11 -6.12
CA TYR A 108 9.03 -12.68 -7.50
C TYR A 108 10.30 -12.81 -8.34
N ARG A 109 11.41 -13.29 -7.77
CA ARG A 109 12.69 -13.40 -8.47
C ARG A 109 12.53 -14.30 -9.70
N SER A 110 12.84 -13.76 -10.88
CA SER A 110 12.98 -14.55 -12.10
C SER A 110 14.14 -15.51 -11.89
N GLY A 111 13.85 -16.81 -11.89
CA GLY A 111 14.91 -17.81 -11.83
C GLY A 111 15.76 -17.76 -13.10
N THR A 112 17.08 -17.74 -12.91
CA THR A 112 18.01 -18.47 -13.79
C THR A 112 17.73 -19.99 -13.80
N ASN A 113 16.75 -20.49 -13.03
CA ASN A 113 16.45 -21.91 -12.80
C ASN A 113 15.12 -22.35 -13.42
N GLY A 114 14.82 -21.88 -14.64
CA GLY A 114 13.86 -22.55 -15.53
C GLY A 114 14.39 -23.87 -16.10
N LEU A 115 15.70 -24.11 -16.03
CA LEU A 115 16.34 -25.35 -16.49
C LEU A 115 16.41 -26.44 -15.40
N ASP A 116 16.46 -26.07 -14.11
CA ASP A 116 16.76 -27.01 -13.03
C ASP A 116 15.52 -27.71 -12.43
N ARG A 117 14.30 -27.18 -12.65
CA ARG A 117 13.06 -27.86 -12.22
C ARG A 117 12.61 -28.99 -13.14
N LYS A 118 13.20 -29.12 -14.34
CA LYS A 118 12.90 -30.22 -15.26
C LYS A 118 13.76 -31.47 -15.01
N GLU A 119 14.88 -31.38 -14.29
CA GLU A 119 15.74 -32.54 -14.00
C GLU A 119 15.40 -33.27 -12.69
N LYS A 120 14.59 -32.69 -11.81
CA LYS A 120 14.17 -33.39 -10.57
C LYS A 120 13.11 -34.48 -10.79
N TYR A 121 12.57 -34.59 -12.00
CA TYR A 121 11.56 -35.57 -12.40
C TYR A 121 11.80 -36.17 -13.80
N ALA A 122 13.02 -36.03 -14.34
CA ALA A 122 13.46 -36.73 -15.56
C ALA A 122 14.38 -37.89 -15.16
#